data_AF-A0A7Y3FNU2-F1
#
_entry.id   AF-A0A7Y3FNU2-F1
#
_cell.length_a   1.000
_cell.length_b   1.000
_cell.length_c   1.000
_cell.angle_alpha   90.00
_cell.angle_beta   90.00
_cell.angle_gamma   90.00
#
_symmetry.space_group_name_H-M   'P 1'
#
loop_
_entity.id
_entity.type
_entity.pdbx_description
1 polymer ?
#
loop_
_entity_poly.entity_id
_entity_poly.type
_entity_poly.pdbx_seq_one_letter_code
_entity_poly.pdbx_strand_id
1 'polypeptide(L)'
;PEVVISEVFFGQDGYVAVTNHGEGDAVLDRWEVCQSASCFSIPNMTLDSGDTVVFAADESGGIEGNIVDMRLGAGDLVATAGEIALYSGTDPKQLVSYVMWGRDGQPRSAEEVEAGLWSGGPVSTVDLTDGIVKSTAVPLSADDWTPT
;
A
#
# COMPACT_ATOMS: atom_id res chain seq x y z
N PRO A 1 -2.55 -10.25 -14.44
CA PRO A 1 -2.13 -9.10 -13.61
C PRO A 1 -1.75 -9.59 -12.21
N GLU A 2 -0.77 -8.95 -11.58
CA GLU A 2 -0.36 -9.20 -10.20
C GLU A 2 -0.01 -7.86 -9.58
N VAL A 3 -1.00 -7.24 -8.93
CA VAL A 3 -0.92 -5.86 -8.45
C VAL A 3 -0.70 -5.86 -6.95
N VAL A 4 0.36 -5.21 -6.51
CA VAL A 4 0.76 -5.17 -5.09
C VAL A 4 1.19 -3.77 -4.69
N ILE A 5 1.14 -3.49 -3.39
CA ILE A 5 1.80 -2.33 -2.81
C ILE A 5 3.30 -2.54 -2.95
N SER A 6 4.02 -1.56 -3.50
CA SER A 6 5.45 -1.64 -3.79
C SER A 6 6.30 -0.72 -2.93
N GLU A 7 5.74 0.41 -2.49
CA GLU A 7 6.42 1.37 -1.63
C GLU A 7 5.42 2.12 -0.76
N VAL A 8 5.84 2.48 0.45
CA VAL A 8 5.18 3.45 1.31
C VAL A 8 6.21 4.50 1.72
N PHE A 9 6.02 5.73 1.28
CA PHE A 9 6.84 6.87 1.66
C PHE A 9 6.16 7.64 2.79
N PHE A 10 6.93 8.02 3.81
CA PHE A 10 6.40 8.65 5.03
C PHE A 10 6.50 10.18 5.00
N GLY A 11 5.78 10.83 5.91
CA GLY A 11 5.79 12.27 6.10
C GLY A 11 4.68 13.00 5.36
N GLN A 12 4.85 14.32 5.23
CA GLN A 12 3.87 15.25 4.68
C GLN A 12 3.63 15.04 3.17
N ASP A 13 4.70 14.69 2.44
CA ASP A 13 4.64 14.30 1.03
C ASP A 13 4.50 12.78 0.86
N GLY A 14 3.98 12.11 1.89
CA GLY A 14 3.85 10.66 1.96
C GLY A 14 2.99 10.11 0.82
N TYR A 15 3.33 8.92 0.34
CA TYR A 15 2.57 8.25 -0.70
C TYR A 15 2.61 6.74 -0.56
N VAL A 16 1.69 6.08 -1.27
CA VAL A 16 1.68 4.63 -1.48
C VAL A 16 1.87 4.37 -2.97
N ALA A 17 2.88 3.58 -3.33
CA ALA A 17 3.05 3.09 -4.70
C ALA A 17 2.41 1.71 -4.86
N VAL A 18 1.73 1.52 -5.98
CA VAL A 18 1.13 0.24 -6.37
C VAL A 18 1.61 -0.13 -7.77
N THR A 19 2.16 -1.33 -7.91
CA THR A 19 2.79 -1.78 -9.15
C THR A 19 2.13 -3.07 -9.64
N ASN A 20 1.92 -3.18 -10.95
CA ASN A 20 1.54 -4.44 -11.60
C ASN A 20 2.79 -5.22 -12.00
N HIS A 21 3.13 -6.29 -11.28
CA HIS A 21 4.25 -7.18 -11.60
C HIS A 21 3.87 -8.34 -12.52
N GLY A 22 2.58 -8.51 -12.81
CA GLY A 22 2.11 -9.59 -13.68
C GLY A 22 2.22 -9.24 -15.16
N GLU A 23 2.33 -10.26 -16.01
CA GLU A 23 2.55 -10.08 -17.46
C GLU A 23 1.37 -9.51 -18.26
N GLY A 24 0.29 -9.10 -17.61
CA GLY A 24 -0.90 -8.59 -18.28
C GLY A 24 -1.53 -7.42 -17.53
N ASP A 25 -2.21 -6.57 -18.28
CA ASP A 25 -2.79 -5.32 -17.79
C ASP A 25 -3.81 -5.57 -16.69
N ALA A 26 -3.81 -4.68 -15.69
CA ALA A 26 -4.74 -4.70 -14.57
C ALA A 26 -5.75 -3.57 -14.73
N VAL A 27 -7.04 -3.89 -14.71
CA VAL A 27 -8.11 -2.88 -14.62
C VAL A 27 -8.44 -2.68 -13.15
N LEU A 28 -8.18 -1.49 -12.62
CA LEU A 28 -8.38 -1.13 -11.21
C LEU A 28 -9.79 -0.60 -10.92
N ASP A 29 -10.79 -1.08 -11.65
CA ASP A 29 -12.20 -0.70 -11.44
C ASP A 29 -12.69 -1.18 -10.07
N ARG A 30 -13.15 -0.24 -9.24
CA ARG A 30 -13.66 -0.47 -7.87
C ARG A 30 -12.60 -0.95 -6.87
N TRP A 31 -11.31 -0.89 -7.22
CA TRP A 31 -10.24 -1.16 -6.27
C TRP A 31 -10.20 -0.09 -5.19
N GLU A 32 -9.74 -0.45 -4.00
CA GLU A 32 -9.64 0.48 -2.87
C GLU A 32 -8.28 0.37 -2.19
N VAL A 33 -7.74 1.52 -1.79
CA VAL A 33 -6.60 1.60 -0.87
C VAL A 33 -7.13 2.04 0.48
N CYS A 34 -6.85 1.25 1.51
CA CYS A 34 -7.33 1.50 2.85
C CYS A 34 -6.17 1.70 3.82
N GLN A 35 -6.37 2.63 4.75
CA GLN A 35 -5.51 2.86 5.90
C GLN A 35 -6.40 2.93 7.14
N SER A 36 -6.15 2.07 8.13
CA SER A 36 -7.04 1.95 9.29
C SER A 36 -8.50 1.73 8.83
N ALA A 37 -9.47 2.41 9.44
CA ALA A 37 -10.88 2.32 9.07
C ALA A 37 -11.27 3.06 7.78
N SER A 38 -10.37 3.85 7.19
CA SER A 38 -10.67 4.68 6.00
C SER A 38 -10.23 3.97 4.72
N CYS A 39 -11.05 4.08 3.67
CA CYS A 39 -10.74 3.56 2.34
C CYS A 39 -10.96 4.65 1.29
N PHE A 40 -10.12 4.64 0.28
CA PHE A 40 -10.22 5.48 -0.91
C PHE A 40 -10.42 4.60 -2.13
N SER A 41 -11.49 4.83 -2.88
CA SER A 41 -11.74 4.11 -4.12
C SER A 41 -10.84 4.67 -5.23
N ILE A 42 -10.07 3.78 -5.84
CA ILE A 42 -9.20 4.11 -6.97
C ILE A 42 -10.09 4.44 -8.19
N PRO A 43 -9.86 5.57 -8.89
CA PRO A 43 -10.55 5.85 -10.14
C PRO A 43 -10.34 4.72 -11.13
N ASN A 44 -11.36 4.40 -11.93
CA ASN A 44 -11.22 3.38 -12.96
C ASN A 44 -10.06 3.73 -13.91
N MET A 45 -9.04 2.89 -13.91
CA MET A 45 -7.85 3.02 -14.73
C MET A 45 -7.30 1.65 -15.08
N THR A 46 -6.46 1.63 -16.11
CA THR A 46 -5.67 0.45 -16.48
C THR A 46 -4.23 0.70 -16.05
N LEU A 47 -3.64 -0.28 -15.37
CA LEU A 47 -2.24 -0.32 -15.00
C LEU A 47 -1.56 -1.43 -15.81
N ASP A 48 -0.75 -1.02 -16.78
CA ASP A 48 -0.06 -1.94 -17.69
C ASP A 48 0.95 -2.82 -16.92
N SER A 49 1.37 -3.92 -17.54
CA SER A 49 2.42 -4.77 -16.97
C SER A 49 3.72 -3.97 -16.74
N GLY A 50 4.23 -4.00 -15.50
CA GLY A 50 5.43 -3.28 -15.07
C GLY A 50 5.18 -1.83 -14.63
N ASP A 51 3.99 -1.28 -14.87
CA ASP A 51 3.68 0.10 -14.51
C ASP A 51 3.37 0.25 -13.02
N THR A 52 3.62 1.47 -12.53
CA THR A 52 3.35 1.89 -11.16
C THR A 52 2.44 3.12 -11.16
N VAL A 53 1.45 3.11 -10.27
CA VAL A 53 0.65 4.27 -9.91
C VAL A 53 1.01 4.69 -8.48
N VAL A 54 1.09 5.99 -8.26
CA VAL A 54 1.38 6.57 -6.95
C VAL A 54 0.13 7.23 -6.40
N PHE A 55 -0.11 6.98 -5.13
CA PHE A 55 -1.24 7.48 -4.37
C PHE A 55 -0.73 8.41 -3.27
N ALA A 56 -0.80 9.72 -3.51
CA ALA A 56 -0.38 10.71 -2.53
C ALA A 56 -1.32 10.65 -1.31
N ALA A 57 -0.78 10.70 -0.09
CA ALA A 57 -1.58 10.65 1.14
C ALA A 57 -2.24 12.00 1.48
N ASP A 58 -1.68 13.11 0.96
CA ASP A 58 -2.25 14.46 0.97
C ASP A 58 -2.13 15.10 -0.42
N GLU A 59 -2.19 16.44 -0.53
CA GLU A 59 -1.96 17.17 -1.78
C GLU A 59 -0.62 16.75 -2.41
N SER A 60 -0.64 16.32 -3.68
CA SER A 60 0.50 15.78 -4.43
C SER A 60 1.62 16.78 -4.76
N GLY A 61 1.76 17.86 -3.98
CA GLY A 61 2.61 19.02 -4.23
C GLY A 61 4.11 18.72 -4.26
N GLY A 62 4.58 17.97 -5.26
CA GLY A 62 6.00 17.62 -5.44
C GLY A 62 6.24 16.23 -6.06
N ILE A 63 5.23 15.37 -6.16
CA ILE A 63 5.38 14.03 -6.76
C ILE A 63 5.24 14.17 -8.29
N GLU A 64 6.12 13.53 -9.07
CA GLU A 64 6.01 13.45 -10.54
C GLU A 64 5.58 12.04 -10.98
N GLY A 65 4.69 11.92 -11.99
CA GLY A 65 4.29 10.62 -12.57
C GLY A 65 2.78 10.39 -12.67
N ASN A 66 2.38 9.11 -12.76
CA ASN A 66 0.97 8.67 -12.73
C ASN A 66 0.46 8.75 -11.28
N ILE A 67 0.03 9.95 -10.87
CA ILE A 67 -0.38 10.23 -9.50
C ILE A 67 -1.88 10.35 -9.41
N VAL A 68 -2.42 9.69 -8.38
CA VAL A 68 -3.80 9.84 -7.94
C VAL A 68 -3.75 10.46 -6.55
N ASP A 69 -4.37 11.63 -6.39
CA ASP A 69 -4.53 12.25 -5.08
C ASP A 69 -5.47 11.39 -4.23
N MET A 70 -4.91 10.60 -3.31
CA MET A 70 -5.71 10.00 -2.26
C MET A 70 -5.79 10.98 -1.13
N ARG A 71 -6.93 11.65 -1.00
CA ARG A 71 -7.27 12.27 0.28
C ARG A 71 -7.65 11.18 1.28
N LEU A 72 -6.69 10.32 1.63
CA LEU A 72 -6.83 9.44 2.78
C LEU A 72 -7.10 10.38 3.95
N GLY A 73 -8.24 10.23 4.62
CA GLY A 73 -8.63 11.09 5.75
C GLY A 73 -7.70 10.96 6.98
N ALA A 74 -6.51 10.39 6.81
CA ALA A 74 -5.52 10.10 7.84
C ALA A 74 -4.46 11.20 8.02
N GLY A 75 -4.28 12.12 7.06
CA GLY A 75 -3.13 13.03 7.05
C GLY A 75 -1.83 12.30 6.72
N ASP A 76 -0.68 12.88 7.12
CA ASP A 76 0.67 12.35 6.89
C ASP A 76 0.79 10.84 7.18
N LEU A 77 1.53 10.12 6.34
CA LEU A 77 1.91 8.73 6.61
C LEU A 77 3.02 8.71 7.66
N VAL A 78 2.69 8.31 8.88
CA VAL A 78 3.64 8.36 10.01
C VAL A 78 4.44 7.05 10.13
N ALA A 79 5.77 7.16 10.20
CA ALA A 79 6.68 6.01 10.30
C ALA A 79 6.56 5.23 11.63
N THR A 80 5.99 5.80 12.68
CA THR A 80 5.95 5.16 14.01
C THR A 80 4.97 3.99 14.09
N ALA A 81 3.88 4.02 13.32
CA ALA A 81 2.91 2.94 13.23
C ALA A 81 1.93 3.19 12.09
N GLY A 82 1.65 2.16 11.29
CA GLY A 82 0.58 2.21 10.31
C GLY A 82 0.43 0.92 9.52
N GLU A 83 -0.57 0.92 8.65
CA GLU A 83 -0.88 -0.16 7.72
C GLU A 83 -1.43 0.41 6.42
N ILE A 84 -1.23 -0.29 5.31
CA ILE A 84 -1.94 -0.08 4.05
C ILE A 84 -2.45 -1.43 3.57
N ALA A 85 -3.73 -1.47 3.20
CA ALA A 85 -4.37 -2.62 2.59
C ALA A 85 -4.90 -2.22 1.20
N LEU A 86 -4.63 -3.05 0.19
CA LEU A 86 -5.13 -2.90 -1.17
C LEU A 86 -6.18 -3.97 -1.42
N TYR A 87 -7.35 -3.57 -1.89
CA TYR A 87 -8.47 -4.46 -2.22
C TYR A 87 -8.86 -4.34 -3.69
N SER A 88 -9.25 -5.45 -4.30
CA SER A 88 -9.82 -5.49 -5.66
C SER A 88 -11.34 -5.24 -5.70
N GLY A 89 -11.89 -4.70 -4.61
CA GLY A 89 -13.31 -4.42 -4.41
C GLY A 89 -13.58 -4.04 -2.95
N THR A 90 -14.85 -3.86 -2.58
CA THR A 90 -15.25 -3.43 -1.23
C THR A 90 -15.46 -4.60 -0.25
N ASP A 91 -15.42 -5.85 -0.71
CA ASP A 91 -15.53 -7.02 0.16
C ASP A 91 -14.16 -7.29 0.82
N PRO A 92 -14.06 -7.43 2.15
CA PRO A 92 -12.80 -7.73 2.83
C PRO A 92 -12.09 -8.99 2.33
N LYS A 93 -12.81 -9.95 1.74
CA LYS A 93 -12.23 -11.16 1.11
C LYS A 93 -11.51 -10.88 -0.21
N GLN A 94 -11.60 -9.66 -0.73
CA GLN A 94 -10.97 -9.22 -1.97
C GLN A 94 -9.65 -8.48 -1.71
N LEU A 95 -9.09 -8.60 -0.50
CA LEU A 95 -7.75 -8.14 -0.17
C LEU A 95 -6.73 -8.77 -1.14
N VAL A 96 -5.82 -7.95 -1.66
CA VAL A 96 -4.80 -8.39 -2.63
C VAL A 96 -3.37 -8.15 -2.16
N SER A 97 -3.14 -7.14 -1.32
CA SER A 97 -1.80 -6.79 -0.83
C SER A 97 -1.92 -5.98 0.44
N TYR A 98 -0.93 -6.13 1.31
CA TYR A 98 -0.87 -5.41 2.57
C TYR A 98 0.54 -5.20 3.04
N VAL A 99 0.70 -4.16 3.85
CA VAL A 99 1.89 -3.91 4.62
C VAL A 99 1.53 -3.24 5.95
N MET A 100 2.19 -3.65 7.01
CA MET A 100 2.12 -3.04 8.34
C MET A 100 3.52 -2.69 8.81
N TRP A 101 3.67 -1.56 9.49
CA TRP A 101 4.95 -1.09 9.99
C TRP A 101 4.87 -0.52 11.41
N GLY A 102 6.00 -0.50 12.09
CA GLY A 102 6.25 0.12 13.39
C GLY A 102 5.60 -0.56 14.60
N ARG A 103 4.36 -1.04 14.48
CA ARG A 103 3.65 -1.72 15.57
C ARG A 103 2.64 -2.75 15.06
N ASP A 104 2.56 -3.86 15.79
CA ASP A 104 1.49 -4.86 15.68
C ASP A 104 0.10 -4.32 16.07
N GLY A 105 -0.91 -5.13 15.75
CA GLY A 105 -2.30 -4.91 16.17
C GLY A 105 -2.93 -3.72 15.47
N GLN A 106 -2.58 -3.52 14.20
CA GLN A 106 -3.26 -2.54 13.36
C GLN A 106 -4.69 -3.02 13.05
N PRO A 107 -5.64 -2.11 12.81
CA PRO A 107 -7.05 -2.45 12.66
C PRO A 107 -7.35 -3.57 11.64
N ARG A 108 -6.58 -3.69 10.56
CA ARG A 108 -6.78 -4.71 9.52
C ARG A 108 -5.90 -5.94 9.67
N SER A 109 -4.87 -5.90 10.53
CA SER A 109 -3.91 -7.00 10.70
C SER A 109 -4.53 -8.36 11.05
N ALA A 110 -5.75 -8.40 11.60
CA ALA A 110 -6.45 -9.66 11.87
C ALA A 110 -7.10 -10.28 10.62
N GLU A 111 -7.66 -9.46 9.73
CA GLU A 111 -8.31 -9.90 8.47
C GLU A 111 -7.26 -10.46 7.50
N GLU A 112 -6.11 -9.82 7.47
CA GLU A 112 -4.88 -10.13 6.74
C GLU A 112 -4.33 -11.53 7.03
N VAL A 113 -4.17 -11.85 8.32
CA VAL A 113 -3.68 -13.14 8.79
C VAL A 113 -4.70 -14.24 8.48
N GLU A 114 -6.01 -13.94 8.57
CA GLU A 114 -7.07 -14.88 8.19
C GLU A 114 -7.10 -15.14 6.68
N ALA A 115 -6.79 -14.14 5.85
CA ALA A 115 -6.67 -14.26 4.40
C ALA A 115 -5.39 -14.99 3.94
N GLY A 116 -4.41 -15.18 4.83
CA GLY A 116 -3.11 -15.79 4.49
C GLY A 116 -2.22 -14.90 3.62
N LEU A 117 -2.52 -13.59 3.56
CA LEU A 117 -1.81 -12.60 2.74
C LEU A 117 -0.71 -11.86 3.52
N TRP A 118 -0.73 -11.96 4.84
CA TRP A 118 0.34 -11.46 5.70
C TRP A 118 0.71 -12.47 6.78
N SER A 119 1.99 -12.83 6.81
CA SER A 119 2.59 -13.78 7.73
C SER A 119 3.80 -13.12 8.39
N GLY A 120 3.56 -12.15 9.27
CA GLY A 120 4.65 -11.46 9.95
C GLY A 120 4.19 -10.44 10.98
N GLY A 121 5.14 -9.98 11.80
CA GLY A 121 4.98 -8.77 12.60
C GLY A 121 5.04 -7.51 11.72
N PRO A 122 5.27 -6.33 12.29
CA PRO A 122 5.39 -5.11 11.52
C PRO A 122 6.77 -5.04 10.87
N VAL A 123 6.86 -4.39 9.70
CA VAL A 123 8.14 -3.92 9.17
C VAL A 123 8.78 -3.01 10.21
N SER A 124 10.04 -3.28 10.55
CA SER A 124 10.79 -2.47 11.50
C SER A 124 11.02 -1.08 10.92
N THR A 125 10.64 -0.06 11.67
CA THR A 125 10.79 1.35 11.30
C THR A 125 11.97 2.02 12.01
N VAL A 126 12.76 1.24 12.74
CA VAL A 126 13.99 1.69 13.38
C VAL A 126 14.98 2.12 12.29
N ASP A 127 15.56 3.31 12.46
CA ASP A 127 16.51 3.93 11.53
C ASP A 127 15.95 4.31 10.14
N LEU A 128 14.62 4.43 10.01
CA LEU A 128 14.01 4.96 8.79
C LEU A 128 14.40 6.40 8.52
N THR A 129 14.76 6.69 7.27
CA THR A 129 14.93 8.04 6.77
C THR A 129 13.68 8.50 6.04
N ASP A 130 13.09 7.65 5.19
CA ASP A 130 12.10 8.08 4.21
C ASP A 130 10.87 7.16 4.12
N GLY A 131 11.05 5.85 3.95
CA GLY A 131 9.95 4.96 3.58
C GLY A 131 10.27 3.46 3.70
N ILE A 132 9.38 2.62 3.20
CA ILE A 132 9.62 1.18 3.06
C ILE A 132 9.32 0.75 1.63
N VAL A 133 10.19 -0.06 1.06
CA VAL A 133 10.05 -0.63 -0.29
C VAL A 133 10.06 -2.14 -0.22
N LYS A 134 9.26 -2.80 -1.06
CA LYS A 134 9.26 -4.27 -1.12
C LYS A 134 10.56 -4.80 -1.73
N SER A 135 10.97 -5.97 -1.27
CA SER A 135 12.17 -6.71 -1.71
C SER A 135 11.84 -7.91 -2.59
N THR A 136 10.57 -8.29 -2.68
CA THR A 136 10.09 -9.42 -3.51
C THR A 136 8.97 -8.99 -4.46
N ALA A 137 8.62 -9.86 -5.41
CA ALA A 137 7.53 -9.57 -6.35
C ALA A 137 6.17 -9.44 -5.62
N VAL A 138 5.90 -10.37 -4.71
CA VAL A 138 4.69 -10.41 -3.88
C VAL A 138 5.10 -10.48 -2.42
N PRO A 139 5.07 -9.36 -1.69
CA PRO A 139 5.43 -9.35 -0.28
C PRO A 139 4.32 -9.99 0.56
N LEU A 140 4.69 -10.90 1.46
CA LEU A 140 3.76 -11.64 2.31
C LEU A 140 4.12 -11.54 3.80
N SER A 141 5.16 -10.79 4.15
CA SER A 141 5.67 -10.65 5.51
C SER A 141 6.50 -9.38 5.66
N ALA A 142 6.84 -9.02 6.90
CA ALA A 142 7.74 -7.90 7.18
C ALA A 142 9.15 -8.06 6.58
N ASP A 143 9.63 -9.30 6.43
CA ASP A 143 10.96 -9.60 5.88
C ASP A 143 11.05 -9.34 4.37
N ASP A 144 9.89 -9.18 3.70
CA ASP A 144 9.80 -8.81 2.29
C ASP A 144 9.88 -7.30 2.06
N TRP A 145 10.22 -6.50 3.08
CA TRP A 145 10.32 -5.04 2.99
C TRP A 145 11.65 -4.54 3.53
N THR A 146 12.13 -3.43 2.97
CA THR A 146 13.38 -2.79 3.38
C THR A 146 13.14 -1.30 3.64
N PRO A 147 13.58 -0.78 4.80
CA PRO A 147 13.66 0.66 5.09
C PRO A 147 14.46 1.43 4.03
N THR A 148 13.99 2.61 3.65
CA THR A 148 14.66 3.55 2.73
C THR A 148 15.13 4.82 3.41
#